data_AF-A0A661IV82-F1
#
_entry.id   AF-A0A661IV82-F1
#
_cell.length_a   1.000
_cell.length_b   1.000
_cell.length_c   1.000
_cell.angle_alpha   90.00
_cell.angle_beta   90.00
_cell.angle_gamma   90.00
#
_symmetry.space_group_name_H-M   'P 1'
#
loop_
_entity.id
_entity.type
_entity.pdbx_description
1 polymer ?
#
loop_
_entity_poly.entity_id
_entity_poly.type
_entity_poly.pdbx_seq_one_letter_code
_entity_poly.pdbx_strand_id
1 'polypeptide(L)'
;LVILPTHRLISRLDDLSSQEIIHRLGRFFELKIFVRGEEDRFMDALKKGEGMGLVIYGNRSHFLLKLRQGRELLPSVPPEIRYLDATVVDEFILKELFPIGEGRVSLGRDREEVIRAVSEGRYQMAFLLRPPMVEEVRRVARAGLVMPRKSTFFYPKVATGVAIYSMSPQEEIYVPA
;
A
#
# COMPACT_ATOMS: atom_id res chain seq x y z
N LEU A 1 -5.71 1.45 18.45
CA LEU A 1 -6.21 1.50 17.07
C LEU A 1 -4.99 1.49 16.15
N VAL A 2 -4.74 0.39 15.44
CA VAL A 2 -3.61 0.28 14.50
C VAL A 2 -4.17 0.31 13.09
N ILE A 3 -3.56 1.09 12.19
CA ILE A 3 -3.94 1.08 10.78
C ILE A 3 -2.91 0.24 10.05
N LEU A 4 -3.34 -0.86 9.41
CA LEU A 4 -2.45 -1.71 8.64
C LEU A 4 -2.39 -1.24 7.17
N PRO A 5 -1.19 -1.25 6.55
CA PRO A 5 -1.05 -0.97 5.14
C PRO A 5 -1.65 -2.10 4.31
N THR A 6 -1.99 -1.79 3.07
CA THR A 6 -2.35 -2.80 2.07
C THR A 6 -1.34 -2.76 0.95
N HIS A 7 -0.49 -3.77 0.87
CA HIS A 7 0.55 -3.90 -0.15
C HIS A 7 -0.05 -4.17 -1.53
N ARG A 8 0.68 -3.79 -2.58
CA ARG A 8 0.28 -4.02 -3.98
C ARG A 8 1.14 -5.13 -4.57
N LEU A 9 0.51 -6.17 -5.09
CA LEU A 9 1.14 -7.29 -5.80
C LEU A 9 0.82 -7.14 -7.28
N ILE A 10 1.82 -7.15 -8.15
CA ILE A 10 1.67 -6.94 -9.59
C ILE A 10 1.99 -8.25 -10.30
N SER A 11 1.00 -8.76 -11.04
CA SER A 11 1.15 -9.95 -11.88
C SER A 11 2.14 -9.71 -13.02
N ARG A 12 2.52 -10.76 -13.75
CA ARG A 12 3.51 -10.66 -14.82
C ARG A 12 3.09 -9.68 -15.91
N LEU A 13 3.99 -8.75 -16.20
CA LEU A 13 4.00 -7.81 -17.30
C LEU A 13 5.06 -8.32 -18.27
N ASP A 14 4.62 -8.87 -19.40
CA ASP A 14 5.47 -9.65 -20.30
C ASP A 14 6.58 -8.81 -20.96
N ASP A 15 6.43 -7.48 -21.00
CA ASP A 15 7.35 -6.55 -21.68
C ASP A 15 8.28 -5.76 -20.74
N LEU A 16 8.27 -5.99 -19.42
CA LEU A 16 9.02 -5.19 -18.45
C LEU A 16 10.11 -5.99 -17.73
N SER A 17 11.37 -5.64 -18.01
CA SER A 17 12.51 -6.19 -17.29
C SER A 17 12.68 -5.54 -15.91
N SER A 18 13.32 -6.24 -14.97
CA SER A 18 13.62 -5.68 -13.65
C SER A 18 14.51 -4.43 -13.74
N GLN A 19 15.41 -4.38 -14.72
CA GLN A 19 16.30 -3.24 -14.96
C GLN A 19 15.50 -2.01 -15.41
N GLU A 20 14.54 -2.19 -16.30
CA GLU A 20 13.66 -1.10 -16.76
C GLU A 20 12.78 -0.57 -15.62
N ILE A 21 12.25 -1.46 -14.79
CA ILE A 21 11.47 -1.09 -13.59
C ILE A 21 12.32 -0.21 -12.65
N ILE A 22 13.53 -0.66 -12.32
CA ILE A 22 14.45 0.06 -11.44
C ILE A 22 14.87 1.40 -12.06
N HIS A 23 15.18 1.42 -13.37
CA HIS A 23 15.58 2.63 -14.08
C HIS A 23 14.47 3.69 -14.06
N ARG A 24 13.24 3.30 -14.43
CA ARG A 24 12.07 4.20 -14.42
C ARG A 24 11.79 4.78 -13.03
N LEU A 25 11.84 3.93 -12.00
CA LEU A 25 11.64 4.35 -10.61
C LEU A 25 12.78 5.25 -10.13
N GLY A 26 14.03 4.96 -10.48
CA GLY A 26 15.20 5.73 -10.07
C GLY A 26 15.18 7.20 -10.52
N ARG A 27 14.40 7.55 -11.55
CA ARG A 27 14.18 8.94 -11.97
C ARG A 27 13.41 9.78 -10.95
N PHE A 28 12.54 9.15 -10.15
CA PHE A 28 11.63 9.83 -9.22
C PHE A 28 11.91 9.48 -7.76
N PHE A 29 12.49 8.31 -7.51
CA PHE A 29 12.78 7.77 -6.19
C PHE A 29 14.31 7.65 -5.98
N GLU A 30 14.72 7.92 -4.75
CA GLU A 30 16.00 7.46 -4.23
C GLU A 30 15.82 5.98 -3.86
N LEU A 31 16.68 5.13 -4.42
CA LEU A 31 16.64 3.69 -4.23
C LEU A 31 17.78 3.27 -3.31
N LYS A 32 17.43 2.81 -2.10
CA LYS A 32 18.37 2.13 -1.22
C LYS A 32 18.28 0.63 -1.48
N ILE A 33 19.42 0.02 -1.82
CA ILE A 33 19.51 -1.39 -2.20
C ILE A 33 19.85 -2.21 -0.96
N PHE A 34 19.18 -3.33 -0.80
CA PHE A 34 19.45 -4.36 0.21
C PHE A 34 19.75 -5.66 -0.53
N VAL A 35 20.98 -6.14 -0.44
CA VAL A 35 21.38 -7.37 -1.12
C VAL A 35 20.93 -8.61 -0.34
N ARG A 36 21.01 -9.78 -0.97
CA ARG A 36 20.77 -11.06 -0.29
C ARG A 36 21.59 -11.17 0.99
N GLY A 37 20.95 -11.56 2.09
CA GLY A 37 21.53 -11.59 3.44
C GLY A 37 21.25 -10.32 4.26
N GLU A 38 20.64 -9.29 3.68
CA GLU A 38 20.22 -8.07 4.37
C GLU A 38 18.69 -8.00 4.59
N GLU A 39 17.99 -9.13 4.52
CA GLU A 39 16.53 -9.21 4.62
C GLU A 39 16.04 -8.61 5.96
N ASP A 40 16.73 -8.89 7.06
CA ASP A 40 16.40 -8.30 8.37
C ASP A 40 16.53 -6.78 8.38
N ARG A 41 17.59 -6.24 7.77
CA ARG A 41 17.81 -4.79 7.66
C ARG A 41 16.75 -4.14 6.78
N PHE A 42 16.33 -4.81 5.72
CA PHE A 42 15.25 -4.35 4.85
C PHE A 42 13.92 -4.31 5.61
N MET A 43 13.59 -5.37 6.34
CA MET A 43 12.37 -5.44 7.15
C MET A 43 12.37 -4.41 8.27
N ASP A 44 13.50 -4.15 8.92
CA ASP A 44 13.63 -3.10 9.92
C ASP A 44 13.41 -1.70 9.34
N ALA A 45 13.95 -1.41 8.15
CA ALA A 45 13.71 -0.14 7.47
C ALA A 45 12.22 0.07 7.13
N LEU A 46 11.52 -1.00 6.72
CA LEU A 46 10.07 -0.97 6.48
C LEU A 46 9.24 -0.78 7.75
N LYS A 47 9.67 -1.38 8.88
CA LYS A 47 9.04 -1.20 10.19
C LYS A 47 9.22 0.23 10.72
N LYS A 48 10.40 0.82 10.50
CA LYS A 48 10.70 2.22 10.85
C LYS A 48 10.01 3.24 9.94
N GLY A 49 9.39 2.78 8.84
CA GLY A 49 8.70 3.66 7.90
C GLY A 49 9.66 4.55 7.11
N GLU A 50 10.91 4.10 6.89
CA GLU A 50 11.92 4.87 6.16
C GLU A 50 11.53 5.06 4.68
N GLY A 51 10.69 4.20 4.10
CA GLY A 51 10.21 4.32 2.73
C GLY A 51 9.30 3.16 2.34
N MET A 52 8.89 3.12 1.08
CA MET A 52 8.16 1.98 0.51
C MET A 52 9.13 0.88 0.09
N GLY A 53 8.80 -0.38 0.32
CA GLY A 53 9.59 -1.50 -0.18
C GLY A 53 9.20 -1.88 -1.60
N LEU A 54 10.16 -2.37 -2.37
CA LEU A 54 9.97 -3.00 -3.67
C LEU A 54 10.71 -4.32 -3.70
N VAL A 55 9.98 -5.36 -4.08
CA VAL A 55 10.50 -6.70 -4.33
C VAL A 55 10.15 -7.08 -5.75
N ILE A 56 11.11 -7.62 -6.51
CA ILE A 56 10.95 -8.02 -7.91
C ILE A 56 11.38 -9.49 -8.03
N TYR A 57 10.55 -10.32 -8.67
CA TYR A 57 10.83 -11.72 -8.92
C TYR A 57 12.14 -11.90 -9.69
N GLY A 58 12.93 -12.89 -9.29
CA GLY A 58 14.24 -13.19 -9.89
C GLY A 58 15.35 -12.19 -9.55
N ASN A 59 15.04 -11.07 -8.87
CA ASN A 59 16.05 -10.14 -8.41
C ASN A 59 16.66 -10.61 -7.09
N ARG A 60 17.99 -10.48 -6.95
CA ARG A 60 18.73 -10.85 -5.74
C ARG A 60 18.72 -9.76 -4.66
N SER A 61 18.16 -8.60 -4.98
CA SER A 61 18.10 -7.45 -4.09
C SER A 61 16.68 -6.96 -3.89
N HIS A 62 16.44 -6.41 -2.70
CA HIS A 62 15.26 -5.63 -2.38
C HIS A 62 15.60 -4.14 -2.40
N PHE A 63 14.59 -3.30 -2.63
CA PHE A 63 14.79 -1.87 -2.78
C PHE A 63 13.86 -1.13 -1.82
N LEU A 64 14.38 -0.10 -1.16
CA LEU A 64 13.59 0.87 -0.43
C LEU A 64 13.52 2.15 -1.24
N LEU A 65 12.30 2.60 -1.51
CA LEU A 65 11.97 3.76 -2.32
C LEU A 65 11.66 4.93 -1.40
N LYS A 66 12.43 6.01 -1.54
CA LYS A 66 12.13 7.32 -0.96
C LYS A 66 11.87 8.30 -2.08
N LEU A 67 10.74 8.99 -2.04
CA LEU A 67 10.39 9.92 -3.09
C LEU A 67 11.32 11.16 -3.02
N ARG A 68 12.06 11.46 -4.09
CA ARG A 68 13.07 12.55 -4.11
C ARG A 68 12.42 13.91 -3.96
N GLN A 69 11.39 14.17 -4.74
CA GLN A 69 10.56 15.36 -4.69
C GLN A 69 9.14 14.97 -5.09
N GLY A 70 8.16 15.23 -4.21
CA GLY A 70 6.80 14.70 -4.35
C GLY A 70 5.69 15.75 -4.47
N ARG A 71 6.05 17.04 -4.44
CA ARG A 71 5.03 18.11 -4.40
C ARG A 71 4.25 18.25 -5.70
N GLU A 72 4.81 17.82 -6.83
CA GLU A 72 4.25 18.11 -8.17
C GLU A 72 3.90 16.86 -8.99
N LEU A 73 4.15 15.64 -8.51
CA LEU A 73 3.94 14.43 -9.32
C LEU A 73 2.47 14.13 -9.65
N LEU A 74 1.56 14.60 -8.80
CA LEU A 74 0.12 14.35 -8.92
C LEU A 74 -0.64 15.67 -8.69
N PRO A 75 -0.55 16.65 -9.60
CA PRO A 75 -1.12 17.98 -9.40
C PRO A 75 -2.65 17.95 -9.28
N SER A 76 -3.29 16.98 -9.92
CA SER A 76 -4.74 16.73 -9.88
C SER A 76 -5.23 16.07 -8.59
N VAL A 77 -4.33 15.56 -7.75
CA VAL A 77 -4.68 14.87 -6.49
C VAL A 77 -4.61 15.86 -5.32
N PRO A 78 -5.60 15.92 -4.42
CA PRO A 78 -5.58 16.81 -3.26
C PRO A 78 -4.30 16.63 -2.41
N PRO A 79 -3.69 17.73 -1.93
CA PRO A 79 -2.40 17.69 -1.24
C PRO A 79 -2.41 16.82 0.04
N GLU A 80 -3.57 16.65 0.67
CA GLU A 80 -3.73 15.86 1.89
C GLU A 80 -3.56 14.35 1.66
N ILE A 81 -3.89 13.85 0.46
CA ILE A 81 -3.77 12.43 0.09
C ILE A 81 -2.64 12.16 -0.88
N ARG A 82 -2.07 13.21 -1.50
CA ARG A 82 -1.02 13.12 -2.53
C ARG A 82 0.23 12.37 -2.09
N TYR A 83 0.56 12.44 -0.80
CA TYR A 83 1.78 11.87 -0.22
C TYR A 83 1.60 10.47 0.37
N LEU A 84 0.36 9.98 0.43
CA LEU A 84 0.10 8.64 0.95
C LEU A 84 0.72 7.61 0.00
N ASP A 85 1.46 6.66 0.56
CA ASP A 85 2.11 5.59 -0.21
C ASP A 85 1.14 4.90 -1.17
N ALA A 86 -0.10 4.65 -0.71
CA ALA A 86 -1.15 4.06 -1.54
C ALA A 86 -1.51 4.93 -2.76
N THR A 87 -1.61 6.25 -2.59
CA THR A 87 -1.87 7.19 -3.68
C THR A 87 -0.70 7.24 -4.64
N VAL A 88 0.53 7.33 -4.13
CA VAL A 88 1.73 7.37 -4.97
C VAL A 88 1.83 6.09 -5.79
N VAL A 89 1.58 4.93 -5.21
CA VAL A 89 1.60 3.67 -5.96
C VAL A 89 0.46 3.62 -6.98
N ASP A 90 -0.78 3.86 -6.56
CA ASP A 90 -1.95 3.66 -7.43
C ASP A 90 -2.07 4.72 -8.55
N GLU A 91 -1.84 5.99 -8.24
CA GLU A 91 -2.06 7.10 -9.19
C GLU A 91 -0.80 7.44 -9.99
N PHE A 92 0.39 7.33 -9.39
CA PHE A 92 1.62 7.67 -10.10
C PHE A 92 2.34 6.42 -10.64
N ILE A 93 2.65 5.44 -9.80
CA ILE A 93 3.45 4.31 -10.25
C ILE A 93 2.66 3.41 -11.22
N LEU A 94 1.42 3.05 -10.88
CA LEU A 94 0.64 2.05 -11.63
C LEU A 94 -0.21 2.62 -12.78
N LYS A 95 -0.45 3.93 -12.83
CA LYS A 95 -1.18 4.56 -13.95
C LYS A 95 -0.26 5.33 -14.89
N GLU A 96 0.67 6.11 -14.35
CA GLU A 96 1.56 6.97 -15.14
C GLU A 96 2.86 6.25 -15.53
N LEU A 97 3.57 5.66 -14.56
CA LEU A 97 4.93 5.12 -14.79
C LEU A 97 4.93 3.74 -15.44
N PHE A 98 3.99 2.89 -15.02
CA PHE A 98 3.73 1.57 -15.56
C PHE A 98 2.23 1.48 -15.81
N PRO A 99 1.73 1.89 -16.99
CA PRO A 99 0.30 1.83 -17.32
C PRO A 99 -0.15 0.37 -17.44
N ILE A 100 -0.34 -0.24 -16.28
CA ILE A 100 -0.68 -1.65 -16.13
C ILE A 100 -2.20 -1.75 -16.28
N GLY A 101 -2.65 -2.61 -17.19
CA GLY A 101 -4.07 -2.84 -17.40
C GLY A 101 -4.80 -3.26 -16.12
N GLU A 102 -6.09 -2.91 -16.04
CA GLU A 102 -6.93 -3.28 -14.91
C GLU A 102 -6.92 -4.79 -14.64
N GLY A 103 -7.05 -5.19 -13.37
CA GLY A 103 -7.06 -6.61 -12.96
C GLY A 103 -5.69 -7.26 -12.75
N ARG A 104 -4.59 -6.56 -13.04
CA ARG A 104 -3.22 -7.06 -12.85
C ARG A 104 -2.63 -6.78 -11.46
N VAL A 105 -3.39 -6.12 -10.59
CA VAL A 105 -2.98 -5.68 -9.25
C VAL A 105 -3.81 -6.41 -8.19
N SER A 106 -3.12 -7.16 -7.32
CA SER A 106 -3.67 -7.82 -6.15
C SER A 106 -3.24 -7.12 -4.86
N LEU A 107 -3.95 -7.40 -3.76
CA LEU A 107 -3.72 -6.76 -2.46
C LEU A 107 -3.18 -7.77 -1.45
N GLY A 108 -2.14 -7.39 -0.71
CA GLY A 108 -1.60 -8.17 0.40
C GLY A 108 -1.60 -7.39 1.71
N ARG A 109 -1.74 -8.08 2.85
CA ARG A 109 -1.74 -7.44 4.18
C ARG A 109 -0.49 -7.74 4.99
N ASP A 110 0.02 -8.95 4.85
CA ASP A 110 1.21 -9.44 5.52
C ASP A 110 2.43 -9.26 4.60
N ARG A 111 3.52 -8.70 5.12
CA ARG A 111 4.70 -8.36 4.30
C ARG A 111 5.42 -9.63 3.88
N GLU A 112 5.59 -10.55 4.81
CA GLU A 112 6.29 -11.81 4.64
C GLU A 112 5.58 -12.69 3.61
N GLU A 113 4.24 -12.76 3.66
CA GLU A 113 3.44 -13.45 2.65
C GLU A 113 3.59 -12.81 1.26
N VAL A 114 3.56 -11.47 1.18
CA VAL A 114 3.73 -10.72 -0.07
C VAL A 114 5.11 -10.96 -0.67
N ILE A 115 6.16 -10.87 0.13
CA ILE A 115 7.55 -11.12 -0.30
C ILE A 115 7.66 -12.55 -0.83
N ARG A 116 7.16 -13.53 -0.07
CA ARG A 116 7.16 -14.94 -0.46
C ARG A 116 6.41 -15.17 -1.77
N ALA A 117 5.24 -14.57 -1.95
CA ALA A 117 4.46 -14.69 -3.18
C ALA A 117 5.22 -14.19 -4.42
N VAL A 118 6.02 -13.13 -4.28
CA VAL A 118 6.90 -12.66 -5.34
C VAL A 118 8.07 -13.62 -5.53
N SER A 119 8.73 -14.07 -4.46
CA SER A 119 9.88 -15.00 -4.54
C SER A 119 9.53 -16.35 -5.18
N GLU A 120 8.29 -16.83 -4.98
CA GLU A 120 7.74 -18.05 -5.61
C GLU A 120 7.34 -17.84 -7.07
N GLY A 121 7.43 -16.61 -7.59
CA GLY A 121 7.07 -16.29 -8.98
C GLY A 121 5.57 -16.19 -9.25
N ARG A 122 4.72 -16.20 -8.22
CA ARG A 122 3.26 -15.97 -8.36
C ARG A 122 2.95 -14.55 -8.83
N TYR A 123 3.82 -13.60 -8.49
CA TYR A 123 3.76 -12.21 -8.91
C TYR A 123 5.12 -11.74 -9.41
N GLN A 124 5.16 -10.78 -10.33
CA GLN A 124 6.41 -10.24 -10.86
C GLN A 124 7.05 -9.25 -9.90
N MET A 125 6.26 -8.45 -9.19
CA MET A 125 6.77 -7.52 -8.20
C MET A 125 5.73 -7.18 -7.15
N ALA A 126 6.17 -6.58 -6.05
CA ALA A 126 5.29 -6.03 -5.03
C ALA A 126 5.83 -4.72 -4.44
N PHE A 127 4.89 -3.82 -4.12
CA PHE A 127 5.14 -2.61 -3.34
C PHE A 127 4.66 -2.80 -1.90
N LEU A 128 5.60 -2.72 -0.96
CA LEU A 128 5.38 -2.84 0.48
C LEU A 128 5.18 -1.45 1.08
N LEU A 129 3.92 -1.03 1.22
CA LEU A 129 3.57 0.28 1.74
C LEU A 129 3.84 0.43 3.25
N ARG A 130 4.04 1.66 3.68
CA ARG A 130 4.06 2.03 5.10
C ARG A 130 2.62 2.13 5.62
N PRO A 131 2.39 1.76 6.90
CA PRO A 131 1.13 2.05 7.56
C PRO A 131 0.86 3.56 7.55
N PRO A 132 -0.32 4.04 7.14
CA PRO A 132 -0.64 5.45 7.25
C PRO A 132 -0.72 5.85 8.73
N MET A 133 -0.16 6.99 9.07
CA MET A 133 -0.19 7.53 10.42
C MET A 133 -1.59 8.04 10.77
N VAL A 134 -1.96 7.97 12.05
CA VAL A 134 -3.24 8.51 12.53
C VAL A 134 -3.38 10.00 12.20
N GLU A 135 -2.28 10.75 12.22
CA GLU A 135 -2.31 12.17 11.88
C GLU A 135 -2.58 12.43 10.39
N GLU A 136 -2.13 11.54 9.50
CA GLU A 136 -2.46 11.61 8.08
C GLU A 136 -3.96 11.35 7.87
N VAL A 137 -4.51 10.34 8.54
CA VAL A 137 -5.96 10.07 8.51
C VAL A 137 -6.76 11.26 9.03
N ARG A 138 -6.33 11.86 10.14
CA ARG A 138 -6.97 13.07 10.71
C ARG A 138 -6.91 14.25 9.75
N ARG A 139 -5.78 14.46 9.06
CA ARG A 139 -5.62 15.52 8.08
C ARG A 139 -6.61 15.35 6.92
N VAL A 140 -6.69 14.14 6.37
CA VAL A 140 -7.62 13.81 5.29
C VAL A 140 -9.07 14.02 5.73
N ALA A 141 -9.44 13.54 6.91
CA ALA A 141 -10.79 13.72 7.45
C ALA A 141 -11.15 15.20 7.71
N ARG A 142 -10.23 15.99 8.27
CA ARG A 142 -10.44 17.44 8.49
C ARG A 142 -10.60 18.23 7.20
N ALA A 143 -10.03 17.76 6.10
CA ALA A 143 -10.21 18.34 4.78
C ALA A 143 -11.52 17.89 4.09
N GLY A 144 -12.36 17.09 4.76
CA GLY A 144 -13.58 16.54 4.17
C GLY A 144 -13.33 15.50 3.06
N LEU A 145 -12.11 14.98 2.98
CA LEU A 145 -11.68 14.03 1.96
C LEU A 145 -11.81 12.58 2.44
N VAL A 146 -11.82 11.66 1.49
CA VAL A 146 -11.86 10.22 1.76
C VAL A 146 -10.46 9.64 1.60
N MET A 147 -10.08 8.71 2.49
CA MET A 147 -8.82 7.96 2.32
C MET A 147 -8.82 7.21 0.97
N PRO A 148 -7.69 7.13 0.27
CA PRO A 148 -7.58 6.37 -0.98
C PRO A 148 -8.14 4.95 -0.82
N ARG A 149 -8.78 4.41 -1.86
CA ARG A 149 -9.41 3.08 -1.74
C ARG A 149 -8.38 2.04 -1.27
N LYS A 150 -8.80 1.17 -0.34
CA LYS A 150 -7.97 0.05 0.15
C LYS A 150 -6.61 0.51 0.71
N SER A 151 -6.59 1.67 1.39
CA SER A 151 -5.39 2.25 2.01
C SER A 151 -5.38 2.18 3.55
N THR A 152 -6.51 1.86 4.18
CA THR A 152 -6.65 1.79 5.64
C THR A 152 -7.38 0.52 6.08
N PHE A 153 -6.74 -0.26 6.94
CA PHE A 153 -7.39 -1.35 7.67
C PHE A 153 -7.23 -1.11 9.17
N PHE A 154 -8.31 -0.70 9.83
CA PHE A 154 -8.31 -0.51 11.28
C PHE A 154 -8.39 -1.86 12.00
N TYR A 155 -7.41 -2.14 12.87
CA TYR A 155 -7.38 -3.34 13.69
C TYR A 155 -7.35 -3.02 15.22
N PRO A 156 -8.10 -3.77 16.03
CA PRO A 156 -9.17 -4.68 15.62
C PRO A 156 -10.30 -3.91 14.92
N LYS A 157 -11.06 -4.58 14.04
CA LYS A 157 -12.33 -4.02 13.56
C LYS A 157 -13.13 -3.69 14.82
N VAL A 158 -13.55 -2.43 14.96
CA VAL A 158 -14.49 -2.05 16.01
C VAL A 158 -15.68 -2.98 15.85
N ALA A 159 -16.08 -3.68 16.91
CA ALA A 159 -17.27 -4.52 16.90
C ALA A 159 -18.48 -3.58 16.83
N THR A 160 -18.77 -3.02 15.65
CA THR A 160 -19.87 -2.08 15.41
C THR A 160 -21.25 -2.75 15.45
N GLY A 161 -21.36 -3.93 16.08
CA GLY A 161 -22.61 -4.67 16.28
C GLY A 161 -23.13 -4.74 17.71
N VAL A 162 -22.43 -4.17 18.72
CA VAL A 162 -22.84 -4.32 20.14
C VAL A 162 -23.44 -3.04 20.77
N ALA A 163 -23.43 -1.90 20.07
CA ALA A 163 -23.86 -0.63 20.69
C ALA A 163 -24.51 0.36 19.72
N ILE A 164 -25.43 -0.09 18.86
CA ILE A 164 -26.24 0.83 18.02
C ILE A 164 -27.74 0.77 18.37
N TYR A 165 -28.20 -0.30 19.03
CA TYR A 165 -29.58 -0.39 19.52
C TYR A 165 -29.60 -0.53 21.04
N SER A 166 -30.16 0.47 21.71
CA SER A 166 -30.72 0.28 23.05
C SER A 166 -31.87 -0.70 22.90
N MET A 167 -31.71 -1.94 23.36
CA MET A 167 -32.83 -2.88 23.42
C MET A 167 -33.85 -2.30 24.40
N SER A 168 -34.99 -1.84 23.88
CA SER A 168 -36.14 -1.50 24.71
C SER A 168 -36.78 -2.82 25.14
N PRO A 169 -36.95 -3.10 26.44
CA PRO A 169 -37.62 -4.32 26.90
C PRO A 169 -39.07 -4.48 26.40
N GLN A 170 -39.65 -3.42 25.81
CA GLN A 170 -41.01 -3.39 25.28
C GLN A 170 -41.08 -3.50 23.75
N GLU A 171 -39.98 -3.81 23.06
CA GLU A 171 -39.98 -3.91 21.59
C GLU A 171 -40.60 -5.26 21.14
N GLU A 172 -41.82 -5.22 20.62
CA GLU A 172 -42.45 -6.38 19.96
C GLU A 172 -41.92 -6.53 18.54
N ILE A 173 -41.14 -7.59 18.29
CA ILE A 173 -40.63 -7.92 16.96
C ILE A 173 -41.67 -8.77 16.23
N TYR A 174 -42.32 -8.19 15.22
CA TYR A 174 -43.22 -8.93 14.35
C TYR A 174 -42.41 -9.80 13.36
N VAL A 175 -42.60 -11.11 13.44
CA VAL A 175 -42.02 -12.08 12.49
C VAL A 175 -43.09 -12.45 11.47
N PRO A 176 -42.94 -12.10 10.18
CA PRO A 176 -43.89 -12.51 9.14
C PRO A 176 -43.84 -14.05 8.97
N ALA A 177 -45.02 -14.66 8.86
CA ALA A 177 -45.20 -16.08 8.56
C ALA A 177 -44.89 -16.42 7.10
#